data_AF-A0A3D5HH74-F1
#
_entry.id   AF-A0A3D5HH74-F1
#
_cell.length_a   1.000
_cell.length_b   1.000
_cell.length_c   1.000
_cell.angle_alpha   90.00
_cell.angle_beta   90.00
_cell.angle_gamma   90.00
#
_symmetry.space_group_name_H-M   'P 1'
#
loop_
_entity.id
_entity.type
_entity.pdbx_description
1 polymer ?
#
loop_
_entity_poly.entity_id
_entity_poly.type
_entity_poly.pdbx_seq_one_letter_code
_entity_poly.pdbx_strand_id
1 'polypeptide(L)'
;MRIRSNPTSLNTLRHSENNLNTVKSSIEKLSSGTKINRAKDGPASLIASERMRGQIAGLRQAHSNNASAVAMFQTAEGALSEFSNILLSLKQLSVHAANEAVNDDSMLAADQQEADNLISTLDRIVETARFNGKSLLDGSLGANGAAVGNNLRFVSAETWTKDSPTEGYEVDIVQVATQAFKKGSVPLTVNNIGEGVTILLSEGGRNVEIDTRMGEAKDNIEELLANNRQDPSRFPTEQASADIRGIVMQSINKG
;
A
#
# COMPACT_ATOMS: atom_id res chain seq x y z
N MET A 1 -65.24 -68.05 10.26
CA MET A 1 -63.99 -68.08 9.47
C MET A 1 -64.34 -68.01 7.99
N ARG A 2 -63.72 -67.09 7.21
CA ARG A 2 -63.94 -66.97 5.76
C ARG A 2 -62.77 -67.61 5.00
N ILE A 3 -63.04 -68.61 4.18
CA ILE A 3 -62.04 -69.43 3.45
C ILE A 3 -61.33 -68.64 2.33
N ARG A 4 -61.93 -67.54 1.84
CA ARG A 4 -61.39 -66.74 0.72
C ARG A 4 -60.24 -65.79 1.06
N SER A 5 -59.99 -65.52 2.35
CA SER A 5 -58.96 -64.57 2.78
C SER A 5 -58.29 -65.13 4.02
N ASN A 6 -56.98 -65.38 3.95
CA ASN A 6 -56.18 -65.76 5.10
C ASN A 6 -55.42 -64.54 5.64
N PRO A 7 -56.01 -63.78 6.59
CA PRO A 7 -55.38 -62.58 7.13
C PRO A 7 -54.08 -62.89 7.89
N THR A 8 -53.93 -64.08 8.48
CA THR A 8 -52.71 -64.51 9.16
C THR A 8 -51.56 -64.66 8.17
N SER A 9 -51.79 -65.34 7.04
CA SER A 9 -50.79 -65.46 5.97
C SER A 9 -50.43 -64.11 5.35
N LEU A 10 -51.41 -63.22 5.17
CA LEU A 10 -51.16 -61.87 4.66
C LEU A 10 -50.32 -61.03 5.64
N ASN A 11 -50.57 -61.18 6.95
CA ASN A 11 -49.78 -60.53 7.98
C ASN A 11 -48.34 -61.06 8.02
N THR A 12 -48.16 -62.38 7.96
CA THR A 12 -46.82 -62.98 7.89
C THR A 12 -46.05 -62.55 6.64
N LEU A 13 -46.74 -62.39 5.50
CA LEU A 13 -46.13 -61.88 4.27
C LEU A 13 -45.63 -60.43 4.44
N ARG A 14 -46.45 -59.53 4.99
CA ARG A 14 -46.03 -58.14 5.29
C ARG A 14 -44.83 -58.09 6.24
N HIS A 15 -44.81 -58.93 7.28
CA HIS A 15 -43.67 -59.01 8.20
C HIS A 15 -42.40 -59.54 7.50
N SER A 16 -42.54 -60.54 6.62
CA SER A 16 -41.44 -61.06 5.81
C SER A 16 -40.88 -59.99 4.86
N GLU A 17 -41.73 -59.24 4.17
CA GLU A 17 -41.34 -58.13 3.31
C GLU A 17 -40.59 -57.03 4.08
N ASN A 18 -41.09 -56.65 5.26
CA ASN A 18 -40.41 -55.67 6.13
C ASN A 18 -39.02 -56.16 6.60
N ASN A 19 -38.90 -57.44 6.94
CA ASN A 19 -37.61 -58.05 7.29
C ASN A 19 -36.65 -58.06 6.09
N LEU A 20 -37.12 -58.45 4.90
CA LEU A 20 -36.31 -58.43 3.67
C LEU A 20 -35.81 -57.02 3.34
N ASN A 21 -36.66 -55.99 3.51
CA ASN A 21 -36.27 -54.60 3.30
C ASN A 21 -35.21 -54.13 4.31
N THR A 22 -35.30 -54.58 5.56
CA THR A 22 -34.31 -54.28 6.61
C THR A 22 -32.96 -54.95 6.30
N VAL A 23 -32.97 -56.23 5.92
CA VAL A 23 -31.75 -56.96 5.52
C VAL A 23 -31.09 -56.32 4.30
N LYS A 24 -31.87 -55.94 3.27
CA LYS A 24 -31.34 -55.22 2.10
C LYS A 24 -30.67 -53.90 2.50
N SER A 25 -31.27 -53.13 3.40
CA SER A 25 -30.67 -51.88 3.90
C SER A 25 -29.37 -52.13 4.66
N SER A 26 -29.31 -53.17 5.51
CA SER A 26 -28.08 -53.55 6.21
C SER A 26 -26.97 -53.96 5.25
N ILE A 27 -27.29 -54.74 4.21
CA ILE A 27 -26.34 -55.14 3.16
C ILE A 27 -25.81 -53.91 2.41
N GLU A 28 -26.67 -52.93 2.09
CA GLU A 28 -26.27 -51.69 1.43
C GLU A 28 -25.31 -50.84 2.30
N LYS A 29 -25.56 -50.76 3.61
CA LYS A 29 -24.69 -50.07 4.57
C LYS A 29 -23.35 -50.79 4.75
N LEU A 30 -23.37 -52.13 4.80
CA LEU A 30 -22.16 -52.97 4.82
C LEU A 30 -21.33 -52.79 3.54
N SER A 31 -21.98 -52.81 2.37
CA SER A 31 -21.30 -52.68 1.07
C SER A 31 -20.73 -51.28 0.83
N SER A 32 -21.39 -50.23 1.33
CA SER A 32 -20.90 -48.85 1.22
C SER A 32 -19.90 -48.48 2.32
N GLY A 33 -19.86 -49.25 3.43
CA GLY A 33 -19.09 -48.91 4.62
C GLY A 33 -19.61 -47.67 5.36
N THR A 34 -20.77 -47.12 4.96
CA THR A 34 -21.33 -45.90 5.55
C THR A 34 -22.63 -46.20 6.26
N LYS A 35 -22.80 -45.62 7.46
CA LYS A 35 -24.00 -45.81 8.28
C LYS A 35 -25.24 -45.10 7.69
N ILE A 36 -25.04 -44.03 6.93
CA ILE A 36 -26.09 -43.16 6.38
C ILE A 36 -25.89 -43.12 4.86
N ASN A 37 -26.73 -43.86 4.13
CA ASN A 37 -26.62 -43.95 2.66
C ASN A 37 -27.81 -43.28 1.96
N ARG A 38 -28.94 -43.09 2.66
CA ARG A 38 -30.16 -42.48 2.10
C ARG A 38 -30.65 -41.34 3.00
N ALA A 39 -31.25 -40.31 2.40
CA ALA A 39 -31.87 -39.20 3.13
C ALA A 39 -32.98 -39.65 4.11
N LYS A 40 -33.57 -40.83 3.87
CA LYS A 40 -34.56 -41.47 4.75
C LYS A 40 -33.98 -41.99 6.08
N ASP A 41 -32.68 -42.30 6.15
CA ASP A 41 -32.03 -42.81 7.37
C ASP A 41 -31.81 -41.69 8.42
N GLY A 42 -31.80 -40.43 7.99
CA GLY A 42 -31.57 -39.26 8.86
C GLY A 42 -31.17 -38.03 8.04
N PRO A 43 -32.12 -37.18 7.61
CA PRO A 43 -31.82 -36.07 6.70
C PRO A 43 -30.86 -35.05 7.31
N ALA A 44 -30.99 -34.73 8.60
CA ALA A 44 -30.07 -33.83 9.30
C ALA A 44 -28.63 -34.36 9.34
N SER A 45 -28.47 -35.65 9.64
CA SER A 45 -27.16 -36.31 9.72
C SER A 45 -26.50 -36.48 8.35
N LEU A 46 -27.30 -36.69 7.30
CA LEU A 46 -26.82 -36.67 5.92
C LEU A 46 -26.34 -35.27 5.52
N ILE A 47 -27.12 -34.22 5.81
CA ILE A 47 -26.74 -32.82 5.52
C ILE A 47 -25.44 -32.47 6.25
N ALA A 48 -25.30 -32.83 7.53
CA ALA A 48 -24.07 -32.60 8.28
C ALA A 48 -22.88 -33.34 7.66
N SER A 49 -23.08 -34.59 7.22
CA SER A 49 -22.03 -35.40 6.58
C SER A 49 -21.62 -34.82 5.22
N GLU A 50 -22.55 -34.34 4.41
CA GLU A 50 -22.23 -33.66 3.14
C GLU A 50 -21.53 -32.33 3.37
N ARG A 51 -21.93 -31.56 4.40
CA ARG A 51 -21.22 -30.34 4.79
C ARG A 51 -19.79 -30.64 5.20
N MET A 52 -19.57 -31.69 5.98
CA MET A 52 -18.22 -32.14 6.35
C MET A 52 -17.43 -32.63 5.14
N ARG A 53 -18.04 -33.39 4.21
CA ARG A 53 -17.39 -33.78 2.95
C ARG A 53 -16.95 -32.56 2.13
N GLY A 54 -17.82 -31.55 2.01
CA GLY A 54 -17.51 -30.29 1.35
C GLY A 54 -16.36 -29.53 2.03
N GLN A 55 -16.38 -29.47 3.37
CA GLN A 55 -15.29 -28.87 4.15
C GLN A 55 -13.97 -29.63 3.96
N ILE A 56 -13.98 -30.96 3.99
CA ILE A 56 -12.79 -31.79 3.76
C ILE A 56 -12.24 -31.56 2.35
N ALA A 57 -13.11 -31.49 1.34
CA ALA A 57 -12.69 -31.18 -0.03
C ALA A 57 -12.05 -29.79 -0.12
N GLY A 58 -12.67 -28.78 0.51
CA GLY A 58 -12.12 -27.43 0.58
C GLY A 58 -10.77 -27.38 1.30
N LEU A 59 -10.64 -28.07 2.43
CA LEU A 59 -9.39 -28.15 3.19
C LEU A 59 -8.27 -28.87 2.42
N ARG A 60 -8.60 -29.92 1.66
CA ARG A 60 -7.62 -30.60 0.79
C ARG A 60 -7.11 -29.66 -0.31
N GLN A 61 -8.00 -28.89 -0.92
CA GLN A 61 -7.58 -27.88 -1.90
C GLN A 61 -6.74 -26.79 -1.24
N ALA A 62 -7.15 -26.28 -0.07
CA ALA A 62 -6.39 -25.28 0.67
C ALA A 62 -4.99 -25.81 1.05
N HIS A 63 -4.87 -27.09 1.42
CA HIS A 63 -3.59 -27.72 1.70
C HIS A 63 -2.70 -27.78 0.44
N SER A 64 -3.23 -28.18 -0.70
CA SER A 64 -2.50 -28.18 -1.98
C SER A 64 -2.09 -26.77 -2.42
N ASN A 65 -2.95 -25.78 -2.21
CA ASN A 65 -2.65 -24.37 -2.47
C ASN A 65 -1.52 -23.88 -1.55
N ASN A 66 -1.56 -24.22 -0.26
CA ASN A 66 -0.51 -23.87 0.70
C ASN A 66 0.82 -24.53 0.34
N ALA A 67 0.83 -25.79 -0.07
CA ALA A 67 2.05 -26.46 -0.53
C ALA A 67 2.66 -25.75 -1.75
N SER A 68 1.82 -25.30 -2.68
CA SER A 68 2.27 -24.51 -3.83
C SER A 68 2.80 -23.12 -3.43
N ALA A 69 2.16 -22.47 -2.45
CA ALA A 69 2.62 -21.21 -1.88
C ALA A 69 3.99 -21.37 -1.19
N VAL A 70 4.20 -22.45 -0.44
CA VAL A 70 5.51 -22.77 0.16
C VAL A 70 6.58 -22.95 -0.91
N ALA A 71 6.30 -23.69 -1.98
CA ALA A 71 7.25 -23.86 -3.08
C ALA A 71 7.59 -22.52 -3.78
N MET A 72 6.59 -21.64 -3.93
CA MET A 72 6.78 -20.29 -4.43
C MET A 72 7.71 -19.48 -3.50
N PHE A 73 7.45 -19.51 -2.18
CA PHE A 73 8.27 -18.81 -1.20
C PHE A 73 9.70 -19.34 -1.15
N GLN A 74 9.91 -20.65 -1.24
CA GLN A 74 11.26 -21.24 -1.30
C GLN A 74 12.03 -20.79 -2.55
N THR A 75 11.34 -20.65 -3.68
CA THR A 75 11.95 -20.12 -4.91
C THR A 75 12.36 -18.66 -4.73
N ALA A 76 11.48 -17.84 -4.13
CA ALA A 76 11.79 -16.46 -3.80
C ALA A 76 12.94 -16.34 -2.78
N GLU A 77 12.95 -17.17 -1.74
CA GLU A 77 13.99 -17.19 -0.71
C GLU A 77 15.36 -17.56 -1.29
N GLY A 78 15.42 -18.57 -2.16
CA GLY A 78 16.65 -18.94 -2.86
C GLY A 78 17.19 -17.79 -3.72
N ALA A 79 16.32 -17.11 -4.46
CA ALA A 79 16.71 -15.95 -5.25
C ALA A 79 17.18 -14.77 -4.37
N LEU A 80 16.51 -14.51 -3.25
CA LEU A 80 16.89 -13.46 -2.29
C LEU A 80 18.20 -13.78 -1.56
N SER A 81 18.49 -15.06 -1.30
CA SER A 81 19.78 -15.47 -0.75
C SER A 81 20.92 -15.14 -1.70
N GLU A 82 20.75 -15.38 -3.00
CA GLU A 82 21.75 -15.03 -4.01
C GLU A 82 21.89 -13.51 -4.16
N PHE A 83 20.76 -12.79 -4.14
CA PHE A 83 20.73 -11.33 -4.13
C PHE A 83 21.53 -10.76 -2.95
N SER A 84 21.37 -11.33 -1.74
CA SER A 84 22.12 -10.95 -0.55
C SER A 84 23.63 -11.19 -0.70
N ASN A 85 24.04 -12.32 -1.28
CA ASN A 85 25.45 -12.62 -1.52
C ASN A 85 26.10 -11.60 -2.47
N ILE A 86 25.40 -11.22 -3.54
CA ILE A 86 25.89 -10.21 -4.50
C ILE A 86 26.04 -8.85 -3.82
N LEU A 87 25.09 -8.44 -2.98
CA LEU A 87 25.19 -7.19 -2.23
C LEU A 87 26.39 -7.19 -1.26
N LEU A 88 26.71 -8.33 -0.65
CA LEU A 88 27.90 -8.47 0.18
C LEU A 88 29.19 -8.33 -0.65
N SER A 89 29.25 -8.94 -1.84
CA SER A 89 30.37 -8.77 -2.77
C SER A 89 30.51 -7.32 -3.24
N LEU A 90 29.41 -6.66 -3.58
CA LEU A 90 29.39 -5.26 -4.00
C LEU A 90 29.86 -4.33 -2.87
N LYS A 91 29.44 -4.61 -1.63
CA LYS A 91 29.95 -3.90 -0.43
C LYS A 91 31.44 -4.12 -0.25
N GLN A 92 31.94 -5.34 -0.38
CA GLN A 92 33.37 -5.64 -0.27
C GLN A 92 34.17 -4.88 -1.33
N LEU A 93 33.68 -4.87 -2.57
CA LEU A 93 34.26 -4.13 -3.68
C LEU A 93 34.25 -2.62 -3.45
N SER A 94 33.16 -2.08 -2.89
CA SER A 94 33.08 -0.66 -2.52
C SER A 94 34.11 -0.27 -1.45
N VAL A 95 34.32 -1.14 -0.45
CA VAL A 95 35.36 -0.92 0.58
C VAL A 95 36.76 -1.05 -0.02
N HIS A 96 36.95 -1.98 -0.96
CA HIS A 96 38.20 -2.12 -1.70
C HIS A 96 38.51 -0.84 -2.48
N ALA A 97 37.57 -0.38 -3.31
CA ALA A 97 37.71 0.84 -4.11
C ALA A 97 37.96 2.09 -3.25
N ALA A 98 37.37 2.18 -2.05
CA ALA A 98 37.58 3.29 -1.12
C ALA A 98 38.99 3.34 -0.49
N ASN A 99 39.81 2.29 -0.62
CA ASN A 99 41.21 2.31 -0.18
C ASN A 99 42.10 3.02 -1.21
N GLU A 100 41.99 4.35 -1.28
CA GLU A 100 42.75 5.23 -2.19
C GLU A 100 44.27 5.14 -2.02
N ALA A 101 44.76 4.67 -0.87
CA ALA A 101 46.19 4.53 -0.60
C ALA A 101 46.87 3.35 -1.34
N VAL A 102 46.08 2.40 -1.86
CA VAL A 102 46.58 1.17 -2.50
C VAL A 102 46.13 1.04 -3.96
N ASN A 103 45.02 1.66 -4.34
CA ASN A 103 44.46 1.50 -5.69
C ASN A 103 44.96 2.56 -6.68
N ASP A 104 45.42 2.08 -7.83
CA ASP A 104 45.70 2.89 -9.02
C ASP A 104 44.43 3.09 -9.87
N ASP A 105 44.44 4.08 -10.78
CA ASP A 105 43.32 4.37 -11.69
C ASP A 105 42.85 3.15 -12.51
N SER A 106 43.78 2.25 -12.88
CA SER A 106 43.46 1.02 -13.60
C SER A 106 42.75 -0.02 -12.72
N MET A 107 43.08 -0.08 -11.43
CA MET A 107 42.40 -0.93 -10.46
C MET A 107 41.00 -0.40 -10.17
N LEU A 108 40.86 0.93 -10.04
CA LEU A 108 39.55 1.56 -9.84
C LEU A 108 38.61 1.35 -11.04
N ALA A 109 39.14 1.40 -12.26
CA ALA A 109 38.38 1.08 -13.47
C ALA A 109 37.95 -0.40 -13.53
N ALA A 110 38.81 -1.32 -13.09
CA ALA A 110 38.48 -2.74 -13.01
C ALA A 110 37.41 -3.02 -11.93
N ASP A 111 37.52 -2.37 -10.77
CA ASP A 111 36.52 -2.47 -9.70
C ASP A 111 35.16 -1.93 -10.17
N GLN A 112 35.12 -0.82 -10.92
CA GLN A 112 33.87 -0.32 -11.50
C GLN A 112 33.25 -1.33 -12.48
N GLN A 113 34.06 -1.93 -13.35
CA GLN A 113 33.57 -2.93 -14.30
C GLN A 113 32.98 -4.17 -13.58
N GLU A 114 33.61 -4.60 -12.48
CA GLU A 114 33.09 -5.69 -11.66
C GLU A 114 31.79 -5.30 -10.96
N ALA A 115 31.67 -4.06 -10.45
CA ALA A 115 30.44 -3.54 -9.87
C ALA A 115 29.28 -3.55 -10.89
N ASP A 116 29.55 -3.12 -12.13
CA ASP A 116 28.57 -3.12 -13.21
C ASP A 116 28.12 -4.55 -13.56
N ASN A 117 29.05 -5.51 -13.58
CA ASN A 117 28.73 -6.94 -13.77
C ASN A 117 27.84 -7.49 -12.65
N LEU A 118 28.14 -7.15 -11.39
CA LEU A 118 27.35 -7.56 -10.23
C LEU A 118 25.93 -6.98 -10.28
N ILE A 119 25.79 -5.71 -10.67
CA ILE A 119 24.48 -5.06 -10.86
C ILE A 119 23.70 -5.75 -11.98
N SER A 120 24.32 -6.04 -13.12
CA SER A 120 23.65 -6.76 -14.22
C SER A 120 23.20 -8.17 -13.81
N THR A 121 23.97 -8.82 -12.93
CA THR A 121 23.62 -10.15 -12.40
C THR A 121 22.43 -10.06 -11.45
N LEU A 122 22.35 -9.00 -10.65
CA LEU A 122 21.23 -8.71 -9.77
C LEU A 122 19.93 -8.52 -10.58
N ASP A 123 19.97 -7.74 -11.67
CA ASP A 123 18.82 -7.58 -12.57
C ASP A 123 18.37 -8.92 -13.17
N ARG A 124 19.34 -9.75 -13.60
CA ARG A 124 19.06 -11.09 -14.12
C ARG A 124 18.42 -12.01 -13.07
N ILE A 125 18.81 -11.93 -11.80
CA ILE A 125 18.17 -12.72 -10.73
C ILE A 125 16.71 -12.31 -10.56
N VAL A 126 16.43 -11.00 -10.58
CA VAL A 126 15.05 -10.50 -10.52
C VAL A 126 14.21 -11.01 -11.70
N GLU A 127 14.76 -11.03 -12.91
CA GLU A 127 14.07 -11.52 -14.10
C GLU A 127 13.85 -13.04 -14.11
N THR A 128 14.80 -13.80 -13.58
CA THR A 128 14.79 -15.28 -13.57
C THR A 128 14.02 -15.87 -12.40
N ALA A 129 13.84 -15.12 -11.31
CA ALA A 129 13.03 -15.52 -10.15
C ALA A 129 11.54 -15.58 -10.50
N ARG A 130 11.13 -16.68 -11.13
CA ARG A 130 9.77 -16.92 -11.61
C ARG A 130 9.17 -18.20 -11.03
N PHE A 131 7.89 -18.16 -10.68
CA PHE A 131 7.11 -19.34 -10.29
C PHE A 131 5.86 -19.42 -11.15
N ASN A 132 5.66 -20.57 -11.82
CA ASN A 132 4.51 -20.81 -12.69
C ASN A 132 4.26 -19.67 -13.71
N GLY A 133 5.33 -19.14 -14.30
CA GLY A 133 5.29 -18.04 -15.28
C GLY A 133 5.11 -16.64 -14.70
N LYS A 134 4.98 -16.48 -13.37
CA LYS A 134 4.89 -15.17 -12.71
C LYS A 134 6.24 -14.78 -12.12
N SER A 135 6.67 -13.53 -12.35
CA SER A 135 7.82 -12.94 -11.68
C SER A 135 7.56 -12.77 -10.19
N LEU A 136 8.57 -13.01 -9.36
CA LEU A 136 8.45 -12.97 -7.90
C LEU A 136 9.03 -11.69 -7.29
N LEU A 137 10.04 -11.09 -7.92
CA LEU A 137 10.88 -10.03 -7.33
C LEU A 137 10.84 -8.69 -8.09
N ASP A 138 9.97 -8.56 -9.10
CA ASP A 138 9.86 -7.35 -9.94
C ASP A 138 8.89 -6.28 -9.37
N GLY A 139 8.32 -6.52 -8.19
CA GLY A 139 7.32 -5.64 -7.56
C GLY A 139 5.91 -5.75 -8.16
N SER A 140 5.70 -6.55 -9.21
CA SER A 140 4.37 -6.74 -9.84
C SER A 140 3.36 -7.44 -8.92
N LEU A 141 3.84 -8.27 -8.00
CA LEU A 141 3.04 -8.93 -6.96
C LEU A 141 2.68 -8.02 -5.77
N GLY A 142 3.20 -6.78 -5.74
CA GLY A 142 2.83 -5.77 -4.75
C GLY A 142 1.42 -5.22 -5.00
N ALA A 143 0.84 -4.59 -3.98
CA ALA A 143 -0.41 -3.87 -4.13
C ALA A 143 -0.18 -2.65 -5.05
N ASN A 144 -0.80 -2.67 -6.22
CA ASN A 144 -0.71 -1.61 -7.23
C ASN A 144 -2.12 -1.07 -7.52
N GLY A 145 -2.22 0.21 -7.83
CA GLY A 145 -3.47 0.84 -8.20
C GLY A 145 -3.27 1.88 -9.28
N ALA A 146 -4.34 2.14 -10.03
CA ALA A 146 -4.39 3.18 -11.04
C ALA A 146 -5.46 4.19 -10.64
N ALA A 147 -5.12 5.48 -10.70
CA ALA A 147 -6.09 6.56 -10.58
C ALA A 147 -6.43 7.06 -11.98
N VAL A 148 -7.71 7.07 -12.33
CA VAL A 148 -8.21 7.56 -13.62
C VAL A 148 -9.03 8.81 -13.37
N GLY A 149 -8.56 9.95 -13.87
CA GLY A 149 -9.25 11.24 -13.73
C GLY A 149 -8.28 12.43 -13.72
N ASN A 150 -8.79 13.61 -14.05
CA ASN A 150 -8.00 14.83 -13.97
C ASN A 150 -7.64 15.14 -12.51
N ASN A 151 -6.38 15.50 -12.26
CA ASN A 151 -5.86 15.87 -10.93
C ASN A 151 -5.89 14.73 -9.88
N LEU A 152 -6.09 13.48 -10.30
CA LEU A 152 -5.94 12.31 -9.43
C LEU A 152 -4.58 11.66 -9.67
N ARG A 153 -3.91 11.31 -8.58
CA ARG A 153 -2.65 10.55 -8.61
C ARG A 153 -2.79 9.39 -7.63
N PHE A 154 -2.45 8.19 -8.10
CA PHE A 154 -2.29 7.05 -7.20
C PHE A 154 -1.13 7.34 -6.24
N VAL A 155 -1.41 7.33 -4.94
CA VAL A 155 -0.43 7.69 -3.91
C VAL A 155 0.34 6.46 -3.45
N SER A 156 -0.37 5.44 -2.97
CA SER A 156 0.19 4.16 -2.55
C SER A 156 -0.93 3.13 -2.37
N ALA A 157 -0.56 1.86 -2.40
CA ALA A 157 -1.36 0.78 -1.84
C ALA A 157 -0.49 -0.04 -0.90
N GLU A 158 -1.09 -0.49 0.19
CA GLU A 158 -0.47 -1.31 1.21
C GLU A 158 -0.94 -2.75 1.05
N THR A 159 -0.31 -3.69 1.74
CA THR A 159 -0.65 -5.12 1.65
C THR A 159 -2.08 -5.44 2.13
N TRP A 160 -2.71 -4.53 2.86
CA TRP A 160 -4.10 -4.59 3.30
C TRP A 160 -5.06 -3.71 2.48
N THR A 161 -4.59 -3.08 1.41
CA THR A 161 -5.46 -2.33 0.51
C THR A 161 -6.45 -3.31 -0.14
N LYS A 162 -7.74 -3.01 -0.03
CA LYS A 162 -8.78 -3.82 -0.67
C LYS A 162 -8.78 -3.56 -2.17
N ASP A 163 -8.89 -4.64 -2.95
CA ASP A 163 -9.06 -4.55 -4.39
C ASP A 163 -10.28 -3.70 -4.75
N SER A 164 -10.10 -2.79 -5.70
CA SER A 164 -11.20 -2.00 -6.22
C SER A 164 -12.14 -2.86 -7.08
N PRO A 165 -13.45 -2.55 -7.11
CA PRO A 165 -14.36 -3.07 -8.14
C PRO A 165 -13.85 -2.76 -9.56
N THR A 166 -14.39 -3.44 -10.58
CA THR A 166 -14.02 -3.21 -11.99
C THR A 166 -14.22 -1.76 -12.46
N GLU A 167 -15.12 -1.02 -11.82
CA GLU A 167 -15.38 0.40 -12.12
C GLU A 167 -14.60 1.38 -11.20
N GLY A 168 -13.77 0.86 -10.29
CA GLY A 168 -13.02 1.67 -9.34
C GLY A 168 -13.86 2.19 -8.17
N TYR A 169 -13.29 3.15 -7.43
CA TYR A 169 -14.01 3.94 -6.43
C TYR A 169 -14.21 5.35 -6.99
N GLU A 170 -15.43 5.87 -6.93
CA GLU A 170 -15.71 7.25 -7.31
C GLU A 170 -15.05 8.19 -6.28
N VAL A 171 -14.24 9.13 -6.77
CA VAL A 171 -13.56 10.14 -5.95
C VAL A 171 -14.16 11.48 -6.28
N ASP A 172 -15.13 11.90 -5.47
CA ASP A 172 -15.73 13.23 -5.55
C ASP A 172 -14.82 14.28 -4.90
N ILE A 173 -14.18 15.10 -5.72
CA ILE A 173 -13.42 16.26 -5.23
C ILE A 173 -14.42 17.38 -4.89
N VAL A 174 -14.94 17.37 -3.65
CA VAL A 174 -15.87 18.41 -3.16
C VAL A 174 -15.18 19.75 -2.84
N GLN A 175 -13.86 19.77 -2.70
CA GLN A 175 -13.08 20.99 -2.45
C GLN A 175 -11.71 20.91 -3.12
N VAL A 176 -11.39 21.90 -3.95
CA VAL A 176 -10.06 22.05 -4.54
C VAL A 176 -9.08 22.48 -3.45
N ALA A 177 -7.91 21.85 -3.37
CA ALA A 177 -6.87 22.25 -2.43
C ALA A 177 -6.40 23.67 -2.76
N THR A 178 -6.86 24.67 -2.00
CA THR A 178 -6.31 26.02 -2.02
C THR A 178 -5.02 26.07 -1.22
N GLN A 179 -4.02 26.83 -1.69
CA GLN A 179 -2.79 27.09 -0.94
C GLN A 179 -3.11 27.64 0.46
N ALA A 180 -2.36 27.20 1.46
CA ALA A 180 -2.50 27.70 2.81
C ALA A 180 -2.15 29.20 2.85
N PHE A 181 -3.05 30.04 3.39
CA PHE A 181 -2.76 31.45 3.63
C PHE A 181 -2.93 31.78 5.11
N LYS A 182 -1.99 32.53 5.68
CA LYS A 182 -2.07 33.04 7.05
C LYS A 182 -2.13 34.56 7.01
N LYS A 183 -3.21 35.14 7.54
CA LYS A 183 -3.35 36.60 7.67
C LYS A 183 -2.80 37.04 9.03
N GLY A 184 -1.83 37.96 9.02
CA GLY A 184 -1.34 38.60 10.24
C GLY A 184 -2.43 39.45 10.91
N SER A 185 -2.46 39.46 12.24
CA SER A 185 -3.46 40.22 13.02
C SER A 185 -3.17 41.71 13.11
N VAL A 186 -1.90 42.11 12.95
CA VAL A 186 -1.46 43.51 13.05
C VAL A 186 -1.10 44.04 11.65
N PRO A 187 -1.71 45.15 11.20
CA PRO A 187 -1.35 45.74 9.93
C PRO A 187 0.03 46.40 10.02
N LEU A 188 0.88 46.16 9.01
CA LEU A 188 2.10 46.92 8.83
C LEU A 188 1.73 48.30 8.26
N THR A 189 2.04 49.34 9.03
CA THR A 189 1.80 50.74 8.69
C THR A 189 3.04 51.56 8.99
N VAL A 190 3.14 52.77 8.40
CA VAL A 190 4.22 53.74 8.66
C VAL A 190 4.45 54.00 10.16
N ASN A 191 3.40 53.93 10.98
CA ASN A 191 3.49 54.17 12.42
C ASN A 191 3.97 52.95 13.20
N ASN A 192 3.61 51.74 12.75
CA ASN A 192 3.91 50.49 13.46
C ASN A 192 5.24 49.85 13.03
N ILE A 193 5.78 50.23 11.86
CA ILE A 193 7.03 49.69 11.31
C ILE A 193 8.28 50.41 11.83
N GLY A 194 8.13 51.63 12.37
CA GLY A 194 9.24 52.51 12.72
C GLY A 194 10.17 51.97 13.81
N GLU A 195 9.68 51.06 14.66
CA GLU A 195 10.48 50.37 15.70
C GLU A 195 11.13 49.07 15.18
N GLY A 196 10.81 48.67 13.95
CA GLY A 196 11.18 47.39 13.35
C GLY A 196 10.18 46.29 13.71
N VAL A 197 9.90 45.43 12.74
CA VAL A 197 9.01 44.27 12.92
C VAL A 197 9.78 43.02 12.53
N THR A 198 9.79 42.03 13.41
CA THR A 198 10.28 40.68 13.11
C THR A 198 9.09 39.78 12.85
N ILE A 199 9.07 39.13 11.69
CA ILE A 199 8.07 38.14 11.31
C ILE A 199 8.73 36.77 11.34
N LEU A 200 8.18 35.88 12.17
CA LEU A 200 8.60 34.49 12.28
C LEU A 200 7.56 33.59 11.62
N LEU A 201 7.94 32.90 10.54
CA LEU A 201 7.15 31.86 9.90
C LEU A 201 7.76 30.51 10.27
N SER A 202 6.98 29.64 10.92
CA SER A 202 7.40 28.26 11.21
C SER A 202 6.45 27.29 10.50
N GLU A 203 6.97 26.55 9.54
CA GLU A 203 6.22 25.51 8.83
C GLU A 203 7.06 24.24 8.69
N GLY A 204 6.52 23.12 9.17
CA GLY A 204 7.14 21.79 8.99
C GLY A 204 8.57 21.65 9.55
N GLY A 205 8.94 22.45 10.56
CA GLY A 205 10.29 22.44 11.16
C GLY A 205 11.29 23.41 10.51
N ARG A 206 10.88 24.17 9.48
CA ARG A 206 11.67 25.29 8.94
C ARG A 206 11.16 26.60 9.56
N ASN A 207 12.09 27.38 10.10
CA ASN A 207 11.80 28.73 10.60
C ASN A 207 12.40 29.74 9.61
N VAL A 208 11.55 30.63 9.09
CA VAL A 208 11.96 31.80 8.33
C VAL A 208 11.76 33.01 9.23
N GLU A 209 12.85 33.71 9.52
CA GLU A 209 12.84 34.96 10.28
C GLU A 209 13.11 36.13 9.33
N ILE A 210 12.20 37.10 9.32
CA ILE A 210 12.33 38.31 8.52
C ILE A 210 12.28 39.49 9.46
N ASP A 211 13.42 40.16 9.60
CA ASP A 211 13.54 41.39 10.36
C ASP A 211 13.58 42.58 9.40
N THR A 212 12.62 43.49 9.52
CA THR A 212 12.54 44.68 8.66
C THR A 212 13.64 45.71 8.94
N ARG A 213 14.53 45.47 9.92
CA ARG A 213 15.71 46.30 10.23
C ARG A 213 16.98 45.84 9.52
N MET A 214 16.92 44.75 8.75
CA MET A 214 18.10 44.12 8.14
C MET A 214 17.95 44.06 6.60
N GLY A 215 19.05 44.23 5.88
CA GLY A 215 19.14 44.01 4.43
C GLY A 215 18.45 45.06 3.55
N GLU A 216 18.23 44.72 2.27
CA GLU A 216 17.65 45.63 1.25
C GLU A 216 16.24 46.15 1.61
N ALA A 217 15.49 45.40 2.43
CA ALA A 217 14.17 45.83 2.89
C ALA A 217 14.26 47.04 3.83
N LYS A 218 15.32 47.12 4.66
CA LYS A 218 15.54 48.23 5.58
C LYS A 218 15.72 49.55 4.84
N ASP A 219 16.64 49.58 3.87
CA ASP A 219 17.01 50.80 3.16
C ASP A 219 15.81 51.39 2.40
N ASN A 220 15.02 50.53 1.75
CA ASN A 220 13.80 50.94 1.04
C ASN A 220 12.68 51.40 2.00
N ILE A 221 12.51 50.74 3.15
CA ILE A 221 11.51 51.16 4.15
C ILE A 221 11.92 52.49 4.79
N GLU A 222 13.20 52.68 5.11
CA GLU A 222 13.72 53.93 5.68
C GLU A 222 13.57 55.11 4.69
N GLU A 223 13.81 54.89 3.40
CA GLU A 223 13.60 55.90 2.36
C GLU A 223 12.12 56.31 2.26
N LEU A 224 11.19 55.34 2.26
CA LEU A 224 9.75 55.62 2.24
C LEU A 224 9.28 56.34 3.51
N LEU A 225 9.82 55.98 4.68
CA LEU A 225 9.54 56.66 5.94
C LEU A 225 10.09 58.09 5.94
N ALA A 226 11.27 58.32 5.39
CA ALA A 226 11.88 59.65 5.27
C ALA A 226 11.08 60.55 4.31
N ASN A 227 10.69 60.02 3.15
CA ASN A 227 9.89 60.75 2.16
C ASN A 227 8.49 61.12 2.68
N ASN A 228 7.84 60.20 3.41
CA ASN A 228 6.57 60.47 4.06
C ASN A 228 6.67 61.52 5.18
N ARG A 229 7.77 61.52 5.96
CA ARG A 229 8.01 62.52 7.01
C ARG A 229 8.35 63.91 6.47
N GLN A 230 9.02 63.98 5.32
CA GLN A 230 9.43 65.25 4.71
C GLN A 230 8.33 65.94 3.91
N ASP A 231 7.51 65.17 3.17
CA ASP A 231 6.37 65.72 2.41
C ASP A 231 5.14 64.80 2.49
N PRO A 232 4.34 64.93 3.55
CA PRO A 232 3.12 64.13 3.74
C PRO A 232 2.04 64.38 2.67
N SER A 233 2.11 65.49 1.95
CA SER A 233 1.13 65.86 0.92
C SER A 233 1.41 65.16 -0.41
N ARG A 234 2.69 64.93 -0.72
CA ARG A 234 3.14 64.24 -1.92
C ARG A 234 3.27 62.73 -1.75
N PHE A 235 3.48 62.27 -0.51
CA PHE A 235 3.53 60.85 -0.16
C PHE A 235 2.52 60.56 0.97
N PRO A 236 1.25 60.27 0.63
CA PRO A 236 0.24 59.96 1.62
C PRO A 236 0.63 58.75 2.48
N THR A 237 0.31 58.79 3.77
CA THR A 237 0.62 57.73 4.75
C THR A 237 0.03 56.37 4.38
N GLU A 238 -1.12 56.36 3.71
CA GLU A 238 -1.80 55.15 3.24
C GLU A 238 -1.04 54.48 2.10
N GLN A 239 -0.54 55.26 1.15
CA GLN A 239 0.24 54.77 0.01
C GLN A 239 1.61 54.26 0.46
N ALA A 240 2.31 55.03 1.30
CA ALA A 240 3.56 54.59 1.91
C ALA A 240 3.39 53.29 2.74
N SER A 241 2.27 53.15 3.46
CA SER A 241 1.96 51.91 4.20
C SER A 241 1.68 50.73 3.26
N ALA A 242 1.11 50.95 2.08
CA ALA A 242 0.89 49.91 1.07
C ALA A 242 2.21 49.45 0.44
N ASP A 243 3.10 50.39 0.13
CA ASP A 243 4.41 50.11 -0.46
C ASP A 243 5.30 49.34 0.53
N ILE A 244 5.27 49.71 1.82
CA ILE A 244 5.95 48.98 2.90
C ILE A 244 5.46 47.52 3.00
N ARG A 245 4.14 47.28 2.89
CA ARG A 245 3.59 45.91 2.83
C ARG A 245 4.08 45.15 1.60
N GLY A 246 4.19 45.82 0.45
CA GLY A 246 4.72 45.24 -0.77
C GLY A 246 6.17 44.78 -0.64
N ILE A 247 7.02 45.62 -0.04
CA ILE A 247 8.45 45.32 0.19
C ILE A 247 8.61 44.12 1.14
N VAL A 248 7.85 44.08 2.24
CA VAL A 248 7.91 42.97 3.19
C VAL A 248 7.39 41.66 2.57
N MET A 249 6.37 41.72 1.70
CA MET A 249 5.92 40.53 0.96
C MET A 249 6.96 40.05 -0.06
N GLN A 250 7.69 40.95 -0.70
CA GLN A 250 8.77 40.57 -1.60
C GLN A 250 9.96 39.94 -0.86
N SER A 251 10.28 40.41 0.34
CA SER A 251 11.33 39.78 1.16
C SER A 251 10.91 38.39 1.66
N ILE A 252 9.63 38.19 1.99
CA ILE A 252 9.07 36.86 2.30
C ILE A 252 9.23 35.89 1.13
N ASN A 253 9.03 36.33 -0.12
CA ASN A 253 9.05 35.43 -1.27
C ASN A 253 10.47 35.10 -1.79
N LYS A 254 11.51 35.80 -1.31
CA LYS A 254 12.91 35.58 -1.70
C LYS A 254 13.68 34.67 -0.72
N GLY A 255 13.17 34.43 0.50
CA GLY A 255 13.79 33.60 1.54
C GLY A 255 13.19 32.20 1.62
#